data_AF-A0A858AU16-F1
#
_entry.id   AF-A0A858AU16-F1
#
_cell.length_a   1.000
_cell.length_b   1.000
_cell.length_c   1.000
_cell.angle_alpha   90.00
_cell.angle_beta   90.00
_cell.angle_gamma   90.00
#
_symmetry.space_group_name_H-M   'P 1'
#
loop_
_entity.id
_entity.type
_entity.pdbx_description
1 polymer ?
#
loop_
_entity_poly.entity_id
_entity_poly.type
_entity_poly.pdbx_seq_one_letter_code
_entity_poly.pdbx_strand_id
1 'polypeptide(L)'
;MQNSNNFKEYIDQITVGWFKKFINQKIDNFKTGFLDDTDIGFNDFTPDVNVTSYMLNKIKLDIEKLNEYSEIKEFISNYSLNIKNNDDLESVGNSAQMELFEALQKNPNDIQEKITELIMKMQINNITKNLNKALNVIDSLLSKLGQDSSLDEIDYEDLEYILQSNLDISLEKLKRWSVENPKQSDNFKEELQILESDPDFEKKREASEIIEHYFANIIGQEIDEDEMENINVNNINEKSKIIVFNKGIMISEELRGKVELINQIYKNSDVFKKTV
;
A
#
# COMPACT_ATOMS: atom_id res chain seq x y z
N MET A 1 18.54 6.78 21.95
CA MET A 1 17.11 7.06 21.86
C MET A 1 16.88 8.41 22.50
N GLN A 2 16.43 9.41 21.72
CA GLN A 2 16.02 10.69 22.29
C GLN A 2 14.69 10.47 23.03
N ASN A 3 14.56 11.00 24.25
CA ASN A 3 13.29 11.04 24.96
C ASN A 3 12.31 11.86 24.13
N SER A 4 11.41 11.21 23.39
CA SER A 4 10.22 11.86 22.85
C SER A 4 9.36 12.28 24.03
N ASN A 5 9.09 13.58 24.16
CA ASN A 5 8.46 14.12 25.36
C ASN A 5 6.93 13.95 25.34
N ASN A 6 6.34 13.63 24.19
CA ASN A 6 4.90 13.40 24.02
C ASN A 6 4.61 12.32 22.96
N PHE A 7 3.36 11.88 22.92
CA PHE A 7 2.89 10.82 22.04
C PHE A 7 3.02 11.16 20.54
N LYS A 8 2.76 12.40 20.13
CA LYS A 8 2.92 12.83 18.73
C LYS A 8 4.36 12.63 18.25
N GLU A 9 5.36 13.10 18.99
CA GLU A 9 6.78 12.96 18.62
C GLU A 9 7.20 11.49 18.48
N TYR A 10 6.72 10.64 19.39
CA TYR A 10 6.94 9.19 19.32
C TYR A 10 6.34 8.58 18.04
N ILE A 11 5.08 8.90 17.76
CA ILE A 11 4.36 8.40 16.58
C ILE A 11 4.99 8.92 15.29
N ASP A 12 5.38 10.20 15.23
CA ASP A 12 6.04 10.79 14.06
C ASP A 12 7.34 10.05 13.73
N GLN A 13 8.21 9.83 14.72
CA GLN A 13 9.48 9.13 14.51
C GLN A 13 9.28 7.72 13.94
N ILE A 14 8.37 6.94 14.52
CA ILE A 14 8.10 5.56 14.08
C ILE A 14 7.46 5.56 12.69
N THR A 15 6.44 6.40 12.50
CA THR A 15 5.66 6.42 11.25
C THR A 15 6.49 6.92 10.08
N VAL A 16 7.32 7.95 10.29
CA VAL A 16 8.23 8.46 9.26
C VAL A 16 9.30 7.43 8.92
N GLY A 17 9.92 6.79 9.93
CA GLY A 17 10.90 5.73 9.71
C GLY A 17 10.31 4.56 8.91
N TRP A 18 9.13 4.09 9.31
CA TRP A 18 8.38 3.07 8.60
C TRP A 18 8.05 3.50 7.17
N PHE A 19 7.46 4.69 6.98
CA PHE A 19 7.00 5.17 5.68
C PHE A 19 8.17 5.26 4.70
N LYS A 20 9.28 5.91 5.10
CA LYS A 20 10.48 6.03 4.27
C LYS A 20 11.01 4.66 3.83
N LYS A 21 11.07 3.69 4.74
CA LYS A 21 11.55 2.33 4.42
C LYS A 21 10.59 1.64 3.45
N PHE A 22 9.29 1.65 3.77
CA PHE A 22 8.29 0.88 3.04
C PHE A 22 8.07 1.42 1.62
N ILE A 23 7.95 2.74 1.47
CA ILE A 23 7.74 3.35 0.15
C ILE A 23 8.98 3.18 -0.74
N ASN A 24 10.20 3.29 -0.21
CA ASN A 24 11.41 3.06 -0.98
C ASN A 24 11.50 1.61 -1.46
N GLN A 25 11.15 0.64 -0.62
CA GLN A 25 11.08 -0.77 -1.03
C GLN A 25 10.07 -0.97 -2.17
N LYS A 26 8.87 -0.38 -2.07
CA LYS A 26 7.86 -0.47 -3.14
C LYS A 26 8.32 0.21 -4.44
N ILE A 27 8.99 1.36 -4.33
CA ILE A 27 9.59 2.07 -5.48
C ILE A 27 10.70 1.25 -6.14
N ASP A 28 11.59 0.65 -5.35
CA ASP A 28 12.69 -0.14 -5.88
C ASP A 28 12.19 -1.42 -6.56
N ASN A 29 11.22 -2.12 -5.95
CA ASN A 29 10.55 -3.26 -6.59
C ASN A 29 9.89 -2.87 -7.91
N PHE A 30 9.19 -1.74 -7.94
CA PHE A 30 8.59 -1.22 -9.17
C PHE A 30 9.66 -0.88 -10.21
N LYS A 31 10.77 -0.24 -9.82
CA LYS A 31 11.87 0.07 -10.74
C LYS A 31 12.45 -1.18 -11.37
N THR A 32 12.73 -2.21 -10.57
CA THR A 32 13.25 -3.50 -11.05
C THR A 32 12.25 -4.15 -12.02
N GLY A 33 10.97 -4.30 -11.63
CA GLY A 33 9.97 -4.88 -12.54
C GLY A 33 9.75 -4.05 -13.81
N PHE A 34 9.73 -2.72 -13.72
CA PHE A 34 9.46 -1.84 -14.86
C PHE A 34 10.61 -1.76 -15.86
N LEU A 35 11.86 -1.87 -15.41
CA LEU A 35 13.04 -1.81 -16.29
C LEU A 35 13.50 -3.20 -16.76
N ASP A 36 13.28 -4.25 -15.96
CA ASP A 36 13.80 -5.59 -16.23
C ASP A 36 12.78 -6.52 -16.93
N ASP A 37 11.46 -6.39 -16.69
CA ASP A 37 10.41 -7.18 -17.37
C ASP A 37 9.94 -6.54 -18.70
N THR A 38 10.87 -6.35 -19.64
CA THR A 38 10.51 -5.94 -21.02
C THR A 38 9.87 -7.07 -21.85
N ASP A 39 9.66 -8.26 -21.28
CA ASP A 39 9.21 -9.46 -22.02
C ASP A 39 7.74 -9.87 -21.79
N ILE A 40 6.98 -9.24 -20.88
CA ILE A 40 5.62 -9.72 -20.54
C ILE A 40 4.60 -8.59 -20.60
N GLY A 41 3.94 -8.42 -21.75
CA GLY A 41 2.59 -7.84 -21.85
C GLY A 41 2.45 -6.43 -22.46
N PHE A 42 3.53 -5.71 -22.72
CA PHE A 42 3.49 -4.45 -23.48
C PHE A 42 4.22 -4.62 -24.82
N ASN A 43 3.52 -5.12 -25.84
CA ASN A 43 4.06 -5.17 -27.21
C ASN A 43 4.69 -3.80 -27.58
N ASP A 44 5.99 -3.81 -27.89
CA ASP A 44 6.83 -2.71 -28.39
C ASP A 44 7.03 -1.45 -27.52
N PHE A 45 6.60 -1.42 -26.25
CA PHE A 45 6.90 -0.27 -25.37
C PHE A 45 8.17 -0.50 -24.55
N THR A 46 9.21 0.30 -24.80
CA THR A 46 10.38 0.41 -23.93
C THR A 46 10.24 1.65 -23.04
N PRO A 47 10.31 1.54 -21.70
CA PRO A 47 10.30 2.72 -20.84
C PRO A 47 11.46 3.68 -21.12
N ASP A 48 11.22 4.98 -21.03
CA ASP A 48 12.31 5.95 -21.07
C ASP A 48 13.08 5.92 -19.73
N VAL A 49 14.32 5.45 -19.79
CA VAL A 49 15.19 5.28 -18.61
C VAL A 49 15.54 6.63 -17.96
N ASN A 50 15.68 7.70 -18.75
CA ASN A 50 16.00 9.03 -18.23
C ASN A 50 14.82 9.62 -17.47
N VAL A 51 13.61 9.54 -18.04
CA VAL A 51 12.37 9.97 -17.38
C VAL A 51 12.12 9.17 -16.12
N THR A 52 12.24 7.84 -16.20
CA THR A 52 12.07 6.93 -15.05
C THR A 52 13.05 7.30 -13.93
N SER A 53 14.33 7.45 -14.25
CA SER A 53 15.36 7.81 -13.27
C SER A 53 15.13 9.19 -12.67
N TYR A 54 14.76 10.18 -13.49
CA TYR A 54 14.45 11.53 -13.01
C TYR A 54 13.29 11.54 -12.02
N MET A 55 12.18 10.89 -12.37
CA MET A 55 10.99 10.83 -11.51
C MET A 55 11.27 10.09 -10.20
N LEU A 56 11.91 8.93 -10.26
CA LEU A 56 12.23 8.15 -9.06
C LEU A 56 13.18 8.91 -8.14
N ASN A 57 14.20 9.59 -8.68
CA ASN A 57 15.11 10.40 -7.88
C ASN A 57 14.38 11.58 -7.23
N LYS A 58 13.49 12.27 -7.96
CA LYS A 58 12.66 13.34 -7.38
C LYS A 58 11.81 12.83 -6.22
N ILE A 59 11.14 11.70 -6.40
CA ILE A 59 10.29 11.09 -5.38
C ILE A 59 11.13 10.69 -4.16
N LYS A 60 12.28 10.06 -4.36
CA LYS A 60 13.21 9.70 -3.27
C LYS A 60 13.67 10.93 -2.47
N LEU A 61 14.03 12.01 -3.16
CA LEU A 61 14.39 13.27 -2.50
C LEU A 61 13.24 13.87 -1.69
N ASP A 62 12.00 13.75 -2.17
CA ASP A 62 10.83 14.23 -1.42
C ASP A 62 10.54 13.34 -0.21
N ILE A 63 10.71 12.02 -0.32
CA ILE A 63 10.60 11.07 0.80
C ILE A 63 11.66 11.39 1.88
N GLU A 64 12.90 11.69 1.48
CA GLU A 64 13.99 11.97 2.43
C GLU A 64 13.71 13.20 3.30
N LYS A 65 12.99 14.19 2.78
CA LYS A 65 12.65 15.44 3.47
C LYS A 65 11.58 15.28 4.55
N LEU A 66 10.87 14.15 4.60
CA LEU A 66 9.79 13.91 5.55
C LEU A 66 10.33 13.75 6.98
N ASN A 67 9.76 14.48 7.94
CA ASN A 67 10.14 14.48 9.35
C ASN A 67 8.93 14.27 10.27
N GLU A 68 7.71 14.54 9.79
CA GLU A 68 6.48 14.40 10.57
C GLU A 68 5.38 13.63 9.81
N TYR A 69 4.42 13.07 10.55
CA TYR A 69 3.28 12.35 9.98
C TYR A 69 2.40 13.24 9.07
N SER A 70 2.23 14.52 9.42
CA SER A 70 1.52 15.49 8.59
C SER A 70 2.14 15.60 7.19
N GLU A 71 3.47 15.66 7.10
CA GLU A 71 4.20 15.75 5.84
C GLU A 71 4.05 14.47 5.01
N ILE A 72 3.90 13.29 5.65
CA ILE A 72 3.56 12.04 4.94
C ILE A 72 2.19 12.17 4.26
N LYS A 73 1.19 12.72 4.96
CA LYS A 73 -0.16 12.91 4.39
C LYS A 73 -0.15 13.91 3.24
N GLU A 74 0.65 14.98 3.34
CA GLU A 74 0.86 15.92 2.24
C GLU A 74 1.57 15.27 1.06
N PHE A 75 2.63 14.49 1.31
CA PHE A 75 3.30 13.71 0.27
C PHE A 75 2.32 12.79 -0.45
N ILE A 76 1.54 12.00 0.29
CA ILE A 76 0.51 11.13 -0.28
C ILE A 76 -0.47 11.94 -1.10
N SER A 77 -0.96 13.07 -0.58
CA SER A 77 -1.90 13.93 -1.32
C SER A 77 -1.31 14.47 -2.63
N ASN A 78 -0.03 14.85 -2.64
CA ASN A 78 0.67 15.38 -3.81
C ASN A 78 0.91 14.32 -4.89
N TYR A 79 1.06 13.07 -4.48
CA TYR A 79 1.35 11.93 -5.36
C TYR A 79 0.13 11.04 -5.62
N SER A 80 -1.00 11.29 -4.96
CA SER A 80 -2.28 10.67 -5.23
C SER A 80 -3.08 11.46 -6.26
N LEU A 81 -3.70 10.75 -7.21
CA LEU A 81 -4.68 11.32 -8.11
C LEU A 81 -5.98 11.54 -7.32
N ASN A 82 -6.43 12.79 -7.25
CA ASN A 82 -7.68 13.21 -6.59
C ASN A 82 -8.92 12.65 -7.30
N ILE A 83 -9.16 11.37 -7.06
CA ILE A 83 -10.28 10.61 -7.59
C ILE A 83 -11.29 10.47 -6.47
N LYS A 84 -12.48 11.04 -6.67
CA LYS A 84 -13.52 11.20 -5.65
C LYS A 84 -14.09 9.88 -5.09
N ASN A 85 -13.85 8.74 -5.74
CA ASN A 85 -14.31 7.42 -5.30
C ASN A 85 -13.11 6.47 -5.09
N ASN A 86 -13.02 5.91 -3.88
CA ASN A 86 -11.86 5.18 -3.36
C ASN A 86 -11.45 3.90 -4.12
N ASP A 87 -12.24 3.42 -5.10
CA ASP A 87 -12.01 2.14 -5.78
C ASP A 87 -12.18 2.19 -7.31
N ASP A 88 -12.30 3.38 -7.89
CA ASP A 88 -12.75 3.51 -9.28
C ASP A 88 -11.58 3.56 -10.28
N LEU A 89 -11.02 2.39 -10.59
CA LEU A 89 -10.00 2.17 -11.64
C LEU A 89 -10.39 2.81 -12.98
N GLU A 90 -11.69 2.89 -13.27
CA GLU A 90 -12.25 3.49 -14.48
C GLU A 90 -11.96 5.00 -14.56
N SER A 91 -12.06 5.70 -13.44
CA SER A 91 -11.78 7.14 -13.37
C SER A 91 -10.28 7.49 -13.44
N VAL A 92 -9.41 6.59 -12.94
CA VAL A 92 -7.96 6.67 -13.13
C VAL A 92 -7.64 6.52 -14.62
N GLY A 93 -8.22 5.50 -15.26
CA GLY A 93 -8.05 5.23 -16.68
C GLY A 93 -8.50 6.39 -17.57
N ASN A 94 -9.66 6.99 -17.26
CA ASN A 94 -10.19 8.12 -18.03
C ASN A 94 -9.33 9.40 -17.90
N SER A 95 -8.83 9.70 -16.69
CA SER A 95 -7.96 10.87 -16.48
C SER A 95 -6.59 10.65 -17.12
N ALA A 96 -6.04 9.45 -16.99
CA ALA A 96 -4.79 9.03 -17.61
C ALA A 96 -4.89 9.09 -19.15
N GLN A 97 -6.00 8.60 -19.72
CA GLN A 97 -6.28 8.69 -21.15
C GLN A 97 -6.42 10.14 -21.64
N MET A 98 -7.09 11.02 -20.89
CA MET A 98 -7.18 12.43 -21.27
C MET A 98 -5.82 13.14 -21.27
N GLU A 99 -4.98 12.91 -20.25
CA GLU A 99 -3.62 13.46 -20.19
C GLU A 99 -2.75 12.93 -21.36
N LEU A 100 -2.90 11.64 -21.69
CA LEU A 100 -2.30 11.03 -22.87
C LEU A 100 -2.78 11.68 -24.17
N PHE A 101 -4.10 11.82 -24.37
CA PHE A 101 -4.68 12.42 -25.56
C PHE A 101 -4.23 13.89 -25.74
N GLU A 102 -4.18 14.67 -24.66
CA GLU A 102 -3.68 16.04 -24.71
C GLU A 102 -2.19 16.10 -25.03
N ALA A 103 -1.38 15.19 -24.48
CA ALA A 103 0.05 15.11 -24.75
C ALA A 103 0.33 14.69 -26.19
N LEU A 104 -0.41 13.71 -26.71
CA LEU A 104 -0.35 13.24 -28.10
C LEU A 104 -0.71 14.35 -29.10
N GLN A 105 -1.68 15.21 -28.76
CA GLN A 105 -2.06 16.35 -29.60
C GLN A 105 -1.02 17.49 -29.58
N LYS A 106 -0.33 17.70 -28.46
CA LYS A 106 0.59 18.82 -28.28
C LYS A 106 2.02 18.50 -28.74
N ASN A 107 2.52 17.29 -28.47
CA ASN A 107 3.91 16.87 -28.79
C ASN A 107 3.96 15.40 -29.25
N PRO A 108 3.69 15.11 -30.54
CA PRO A 108 3.67 13.74 -31.07
C PRO A 108 5.06 13.07 -31.18
N ASN A 109 6.16 13.78 -30.88
CA ASN A 109 7.52 13.22 -30.94
C ASN A 109 8.01 12.67 -29.59
N ASP A 110 7.36 13.02 -28.46
CA ASP A 110 7.79 12.66 -27.10
C ASP A 110 6.83 11.66 -26.42
N ILE A 111 6.13 10.87 -27.25
CA ILE A 111 5.04 9.98 -26.80
C ILE A 111 5.54 8.96 -25.78
N GLN A 112 6.73 8.39 -26.00
CA GLN A 112 7.33 7.40 -25.12
C GLN A 112 7.65 7.97 -23.73
N GLU A 113 8.22 9.19 -23.67
CA GLU A 113 8.48 9.89 -22.40
C GLU A 113 7.18 10.14 -21.64
N LYS A 114 6.12 10.56 -22.34
CA LYS A 114 4.81 10.88 -21.74
C LYS A 114 4.07 9.63 -21.25
N ILE A 115 4.12 8.54 -22.01
CA ILE A 115 3.58 7.25 -21.57
C ILE A 115 4.35 6.76 -20.33
N THR A 116 5.68 6.86 -20.35
CA THR A 116 6.53 6.52 -19.20
C THR A 116 6.12 7.35 -17.97
N GLU A 117 6.05 8.67 -18.10
CA GLU A 117 5.65 9.58 -17.01
C GLU A 117 4.28 9.21 -16.41
N LEU A 118 3.33 8.86 -17.27
CA LEU A 118 1.98 8.49 -16.85
C LEU A 118 1.95 7.16 -16.09
N ILE A 119 2.61 6.12 -16.61
CA ILE A 119 2.71 4.82 -15.93
C ILE A 119 3.34 5.01 -14.54
N MET A 120 4.42 5.80 -14.46
CA MET A 120 5.07 6.15 -13.20
C MET A 120 4.09 6.83 -12.22
N LYS A 121 3.35 7.86 -12.66
CA LYS A 121 2.34 8.54 -11.83
C LYS A 121 1.27 7.59 -11.32
N MET A 122 0.76 6.70 -12.17
CA MET A 122 -0.28 5.74 -11.80
C MET A 122 0.21 4.76 -10.73
N GLN A 123 1.42 4.22 -10.88
CA GLN A 123 1.99 3.26 -9.94
C GLN A 123 2.29 3.91 -8.58
N ILE A 124 2.86 5.12 -8.60
CA ILE A 124 3.10 5.89 -7.37
C ILE A 124 1.78 6.26 -6.68
N ASN A 125 0.75 6.62 -7.43
CA ASN A 125 -0.59 6.83 -6.89
C ASN A 125 -1.15 5.57 -6.22
N ASN A 126 -0.98 4.39 -6.83
CA ASN A 126 -1.45 3.14 -6.25
C ASN A 126 -0.72 2.81 -4.95
N ILE A 127 0.62 2.92 -4.95
CA ILE A 127 1.46 2.72 -3.76
C ILE A 127 1.02 3.67 -2.63
N THR A 128 0.89 4.97 -2.93
CA THR A 128 0.53 5.98 -1.92
C THR A 128 -0.90 5.82 -1.41
N LYS A 129 -1.86 5.40 -2.23
CA LYS A 129 -3.23 5.07 -1.78
C LYS A 129 -3.24 3.91 -0.79
N ASN A 130 -2.48 2.85 -1.07
CA ASN A 130 -2.42 1.69 -0.17
C ASN A 130 -1.71 2.04 1.14
N LEU A 131 -0.63 2.84 1.09
CA LEU A 131 0.01 3.40 2.28
C LEU A 131 -0.93 4.26 3.11
N ASN A 132 -1.75 5.10 2.48
CA ASN A 132 -2.73 5.93 3.19
C ASN A 132 -3.74 5.08 3.98
N LYS A 133 -4.21 3.97 3.40
CA LYS A 133 -5.12 3.04 4.09
C LYS A 133 -4.47 2.40 5.32
N ALA A 134 -3.18 2.07 5.24
CA ALA A 134 -2.42 1.56 6.38
C ALA A 134 -2.26 2.61 7.49
N LEU A 135 -2.01 3.88 7.13
CA LEU A 135 -1.79 4.99 8.05
C LEU A 135 -3.03 5.39 8.89
N ASN A 136 -4.23 4.94 8.54
CA ASN A 136 -5.45 5.22 9.33
C ASN A 136 -5.35 4.76 10.81
N VAL A 137 -4.46 3.81 11.12
CA VAL A 137 -4.17 3.42 12.51
C VAL A 137 -3.56 4.59 13.30
N ILE A 138 -2.75 5.44 12.67
CA ILE A 138 -2.14 6.61 13.28
C ILE A 138 -3.20 7.66 13.62
N ASP A 139 -4.12 7.91 12.70
CA ASP A 139 -5.25 8.82 12.94
C ASP A 139 -6.10 8.36 14.14
N SER A 140 -6.30 7.04 14.27
CA SER A 140 -7.01 6.44 15.41
C SER A 140 -6.23 6.58 16.73
N LEU A 141 -4.92 6.37 16.71
CA LEU A 141 -4.06 6.51 17.89
C LEU A 141 -4.06 7.95 18.39
N LEU A 142 -3.74 8.90 17.51
CA LEU A 142 -3.64 10.32 17.87
C LEU A 142 -4.98 10.90 18.37
N SER A 143 -6.11 10.45 17.81
CA SER A 143 -7.44 10.91 18.23
C SER A 143 -7.90 10.31 19.56
N LYS A 144 -7.56 9.05 19.85
CA LYS A 144 -8.02 8.35 21.07
C LYS A 144 -7.10 8.54 22.27
N LEU A 145 -5.79 8.57 22.06
CA LEU A 145 -4.79 8.68 23.12
C LEU A 145 -4.39 10.13 23.40
N GLY A 146 -4.67 11.05 22.47
CA GLY A 146 -4.30 12.46 22.57
C GLY A 146 -2.87 12.73 22.08
N GLN A 147 -2.70 13.74 21.24
CA GLN A 147 -1.41 14.06 20.61
C GLN A 147 -0.37 14.56 21.62
N ASP A 148 -0.82 15.36 22.59
CA ASP A 148 0.03 16.01 23.60
C ASP A 148 0.21 15.17 24.86
N SER A 149 -0.40 13.98 24.91
CA SER A 149 -0.32 13.07 26.07
C SER A 149 1.11 12.62 26.31
N SER A 150 1.48 12.53 27.58
CA SER A 150 2.77 11.98 27.96
C SER A 150 2.78 10.46 27.78
N LEU A 151 3.92 9.89 27.36
CA LEU A 151 4.02 8.45 27.09
C LEU A 151 3.81 7.59 28.34
N ASP A 152 4.19 8.10 29.51
CA ASP A 152 4.03 7.44 30.82
C ASP A 152 2.61 7.54 31.39
N GLU A 153 1.74 8.35 30.78
CA GLU A 153 0.31 8.45 31.11
C GLU A 153 -0.56 7.54 30.24
N ILE A 154 -0.02 7.06 29.11
CA ILE A 154 -0.72 6.15 28.20
C ILE A 154 -0.52 4.72 28.70
N ASP A 155 -1.64 4.07 29.04
CA ASP A 155 -1.66 2.67 29.40
C ASP A 155 -1.37 1.81 28.16
N TYR A 156 -0.46 0.86 28.32
CA TYR A 156 -0.02 -0.02 27.24
C TYR A 156 -1.18 -0.87 26.68
N GLU A 157 -2.10 -1.29 27.53
CA GLU A 157 -3.26 -2.09 27.14
C GLU A 157 -4.23 -1.28 26.24
N ASP A 158 -4.34 0.04 26.44
CA ASP A 158 -5.14 0.90 25.57
C ASP A 158 -4.49 1.05 24.18
N LEU A 159 -3.16 1.20 24.14
CA LEU A 159 -2.40 1.20 22.88
C LEU A 159 -2.64 -0.10 22.11
N GLU A 160 -2.43 -1.25 22.76
CA GLU A 160 -2.62 -2.57 22.16
C GLU A 160 -4.05 -2.76 21.64
N TYR A 161 -5.05 -2.40 22.44
CA TYR A 161 -6.46 -2.48 22.06
C TYR A 161 -6.78 -1.64 20.81
N ILE A 162 -6.26 -0.42 20.72
CA ILE A 162 -6.49 0.46 19.55
C ILE A 162 -5.81 -0.09 18.30
N LEU A 163 -4.58 -0.60 18.43
CA LEU A 163 -3.84 -1.22 17.33
C LEU A 163 -4.57 -2.47 16.80
N GLN A 164 -4.96 -3.38 17.69
CA GLN A 164 -5.68 -4.61 17.34
C GLN A 164 -7.05 -4.29 16.71
N SER A 165 -7.82 -3.38 17.30
CA SER A 165 -9.12 -2.95 16.74
C SER A 165 -8.99 -2.40 15.32
N ASN A 166 -7.89 -1.68 15.02
CA ASN A 166 -7.62 -1.16 13.68
C ASN A 166 -7.16 -2.23 12.69
N LEU A 167 -6.44 -3.24 13.18
CA LEU A 167 -6.06 -4.41 12.39
C LEU A 167 -7.29 -5.23 12.03
N ASP A 168 -8.19 -5.47 12.99
CA ASP A 168 -9.40 -6.27 12.80
C ASP A 168 -10.27 -5.74 11.66
N ILE A 169 -10.38 -4.41 11.50
CA ILE A 169 -11.12 -3.80 10.39
C ILE A 169 -10.57 -4.22 9.02
N SER A 170 -9.23 -4.28 8.86
CA SER A 170 -8.61 -4.73 7.62
C SER A 170 -8.67 -6.24 7.47
N LEU A 171 -8.52 -6.97 8.57
CA LEU A 171 -8.58 -8.43 8.59
C LEU A 171 -9.97 -8.94 8.19
N GLU A 172 -11.04 -8.29 8.66
CA GLU A 172 -12.42 -8.63 8.27
C GLU A 172 -12.66 -8.50 6.76
N LYS A 173 -11.97 -7.59 6.05
CA LYS A 173 -12.03 -7.53 4.58
C LYS A 173 -11.45 -8.80 3.96
N LEU A 174 -10.28 -9.25 4.45
CA LEU A 174 -9.63 -10.46 3.96
C LEU A 174 -10.43 -11.72 4.30
N LYS A 175 -11.05 -11.78 5.49
CA LYS A 175 -11.94 -12.89 5.86
C LYS A 175 -13.16 -12.98 4.96
N ARG A 176 -13.82 -11.86 4.68
CA ARG A 176 -14.97 -11.83 3.76
C ARG A 176 -14.55 -12.30 2.37
N TRP A 177 -13.46 -11.75 1.85
CA TRP A 177 -12.90 -12.20 0.57
C TRP A 177 -12.60 -13.70 0.59
N SER A 178 -12.08 -14.22 1.70
CA SER A 178 -11.72 -15.63 1.84
C SER A 178 -12.93 -16.56 1.86
N VAL A 179 -14.01 -16.15 2.53
CA VAL A 179 -15.30 -16.87 2.51
C VAL A 179 -15.89 -16.91 1.10
N GLU A 180 -15.74 -15.83 0.34
CA GLU A 180 -16.19 -15.75 -1.05
C GLU A 180 -15.31 -16.55 -2.01
N ASN A 181 -14.05 -16.83 -1.65
CA ASN A 181 -13.04 -17.47 -2.50
C ASN A 181 -12.33 -18.66 -1.80
N PRO A 182 -13.07 -19.68 -1.33
CA PRO A 182 -12.55 -20.69 -0.40
C PRO A 182 -11.39 -21.52 -0.96
N LYS A 183 -11.41 -21.83 -2.27
CA LYS A 183 -10.32 -22.58 -2.91
C LYS A 183 -8.98 -21.85 -2.80
N GLN A 184 -9.03 -20.51 -2.87
CA GLN A 184 -7.82 -19.69 -2.91
C GLN A 184 -7.32 -19.47 -1.47
N SER A 185 -8.25 -19.38 -0.53
CA SER A 185 -7.97 -19.24 0.89
C SER A 185 -7.29 -20.45 1.51
N ASP A 186 -7.48 -21.65 0.97
CA ASP A 186 -6.76 -22.84 1.46
C ASP A 186 -5.23 -22.69 1.33
N ASN A 187 -4.74 -21.85 0.41
CA ASN A 187 -3.31 -21.61 0.20
C ASN A 187 -2.65 -20.72 1.27
N PHE A 188 -3.42 -20.00 2.08
CA PHE A 188 -2.91 -19.09 3.11
C PHE A 188 -3.70 -19.16 4.43
N LYS A 189 -4.40 -20.27 4.64
CA LYS A 189 -5.32 -20.44 5.77
C LYS A 189 -4.60 -20.42 7.12
N GLU A 190 -3.39 -20.96 7.19
CA GLU A 190 -2.58 -20.98 8.40
C GLU A 190 -2.14 -19.55 8.78
N GLU A 191 -1.70 -18.78 7.79
CA GLU A 191 -1.33 -17.37 7.95
C GLU A 191 -2.52 -16.52 8.39
N LEU A 192 -3.71 -16.77 7.83
CA LEU A 192 -4.93 -16.09 8.24
C LEU A 192 -5.26 -16.36 9.72
N GLN A 193 -5.05 -17.60 10.19
CA GLN A 193 -5.24 -17.94 11.61
C GLN A 193 -4.22 -17.24 12.52
N ILE A 194 -2.96 -17.12 12.09
CA ILE A 194 -1.92 -16.38 12.83
C ILE A 194 -2.33 -14.91 12.96
N LEU A 195 -2.79 -14.28 11.87
CA LEU A 195 -3.26 -12.90 11.88
C LEU A 195 -4.43 -12.68 12.84
N GLU A 196 -5.33 -13.66 12.97
CA GLU A 196 -6.50 -13.59 13.85
C GLU A 196 -6.15 -13.77 15.33
N SER A 197 -5.26 -14.71 15.65
CA SER A 197 -5.20 -15.27 17.00
C SER A 197 -3.86 -15.14 17.71
N ASP A 198 -2.75 -14.96 16.98
CA ASP A 198 -1.44 -14.88 17.62
C ASP A 198 -1.26 -13.49 18.27
N PRO A 199 -0.88 -13.40 19.56
CA PRO A 199 -0.66 -12.11 20.24
C PRO A 199 0.64 -11.41 19.77
N ASP A 200 1.57 -12.12 19.12
CA ASP A 200 2.83 -11.56 18.67
C ASP A 200 2.69 -10.88 17.30
N PHE A 201 2.79 -9.55 17.27
CA PHE A 201 2.74 -8.77 16.04
C PHE A 201 3.87 -9.07 15.06
N GLU A 202 5.01 -9.62 15.50
CA GLU A 202 6.06 -10.05 14.58
C GLU A 202 5.62 -11.27 13.77
N LYS A 203 4.96 -12.24 14.41
CA LYS A 203 4.41 -13.39 13.69
C LYS A 203 3.25 -12.99 12.78
N LYS A 204 2.40 -12.06 13.22
CA LYS A 204 1.37 -11.47 12.35
C LYS A 204 2.02 -10.81 11.13
N ARG A 205 3.14 -10.11 11.30
CA ARG A 205 3.89 -9.47 10.19
C ARG A 205 4.38 -10.52 9.19
N GLU A 206 5.05 -11.56 9.65
CA GLU A 206 5.50 -12.68 8.79
C GLU A 206 4.34 -13.33 8.03
N ALA A 207 3.23 -13.62 8.71
CA ALA A 207 2.02 -14.16 8.08
C ALA A 207 1.44 -13.22 7.01
N SER A 208 1.43 -11.90 7.26
CA SER A 208 0.96 -10.92 6.29
C SER A 208 1.83 -10.83 5.03
N GLU A 209 3.15 -11.03 5.17
CA GLU A 209 4.07 -11.07 4.03
C GLU A 209 3.82 -12.29 3.15
N ILE A 210 3.60 -13.47 3.75
CA ILE A 210 3.28 -14.69 3.01
C ILE A 210 1.98 -14.53 2.22
N ILE A 211 0.95 -13.94 2.83
CA ILE A 211 -0.33 -13.66 2.16
C ILE A 211 -0.14 -12.67 1.00
N GLU A 212 0.59 -11.58 1.20
CA GLU A 212 0.89 -10.63 0.12
C GLU A 212 1.65 -11.31 -1.04
N HIS A 213 2.64 -12.15 -0.73
CA HIS A 213 3.38 -12.91 -1.73
C HIS A 213 2.50 -13.88 -2.51
N TYR A 214 1.52 -14.52 -1.86
CA TYR A 214 0.53 -15.33 -2.55
C TYR A 214 -0.27 -14.49 -3.56
N PHE A 215 -0.82 -13.36 -3.13
CA PHE A 215 -1.61 -12.48 -4.00
C PHE A 215 -0.79 -11.83 -5.12
N ALA A 216 0.50 -11.57 -4.92
CA ALA A 216 1.38 -11.07 -5.97
C ALA A 216 1.52 -12.07 -7.15
N ASN A 217 1.33 -13.37 -6.90
CA ASN A 217 1.53 -14.42 -7.90
C ASN A 217 0.23 -15.01 -8.46
N ILE A 218 -0.91 -14.81 -7.78
CA ILE A 218 -2.16 -15.53 -8.09
C ILE A 218 -2.70 -15.25 -9.50
N ILE A 219 -2.56 -14.02 -10.02
CA ILE A 219 -3.09 -13.64 -11.34
C ILE A 219 -2.38 -14.41 -12.46
N GLY A 220 -1.05 -14.52 -12.40
CA GLY A 220 -0.27 -15.24 -13.42
C GLY A 220 -0.37 -16.76 -13.35
N GLN A 221 -0.91 -17.30 -12.25
CA GLN A 221 -1.08 -18.75 -12.05
C GLN A 221 -2.49 -19.24 -12.38
N GLU A 222 -3.52 -18.41 -12.15
CA GLU A 222 -4.93 -18.82 -12.19
C GLU A 222 -5.73 -18.27 -13.37
N ILE A 223 -5.18 -17.30 -14.11
CA ILE A 223 -5.79 -16.76 -15.34
C ILE A 223 -4.92 -17.23 -16.51
N ASP A 224 -5.46 -18.13 -17.32
CA ASP A 224 -4.77 -18.64 -18.50
C ASP A 224 -4.70 -17.59 -19.63
N GLU A 225 -3.77 -17.77 -20.57
CA GLU A 225 -3.58 -16.85 -21.71
C GLU A 225 -4.88 -16.70 -22.53
N ASP A 226 -5.66 -17.78 -22.67
CA ASP A 226 -6.94 -17.78 -23.37
C ASP A 226 -8.00 -16.92 -22.63
N GLU A 227 -8.07 -16.96 -21.30
CA GLU A 227 -8.93 -16.09 -20.48
C GLU A 227 -8.45 -14.63 -20.51
N MET A 228 -7.14 -14.37 -20.64
CA MET A 228 -6.59 -13.01 -20.82
C MET A 228 -6.90 -12.43 -22.21
N GLU A 229 -6.76 -13.22 -23.26
CA GLU A 229 -7.02 -12.79 -24.64
C GLU A 229 -8.51 -12.55 -24.92
N ASN A 230 -9.40 -13.26 -24.20
CA ASN A 230 -10.85 -13.14 -24.33
C ASN A 230 -11.50 -12.12 -23.38
N ILE A 231 -10.71 -11.30 -22.66
CA ILE A 231 -11.24 -10.20 -21.84
C ILE A 231 -11.91 -9.16 -22.74
N ASN A 232 -13.22 -9.24 -22.88
CA ASN A 232 -14.01 -8.17 -23.49
C ASN A 232 -14.41 -7.16 -22.41
N VAL A 233 -13.99 -5.90 -22.56
CA VAL A 233 -14.30 -4.79 -21.62
C VAL A 233 -15.81 -4.68 -21.35
N ASN A 234 -16.66 -5.06 -22.31
CA ASN A 234 -18.12 -5.05 -22.16
C ASN A 234 -18.69 -6.18 -21.28
N ASN A 235 -17.88 -7.20 -20.97
CA ASN A 235 -18.25 -8.36 -20.14
C ASN A 235 -17.57 -8.36 -18.76
N ILE A 236 -16.63 -7.44 -18.52
CA ILE A 236 -16.00 -7.25 -17.21
C ILE A 236 -17.05 -6.69 -16.25
N ASN A 237 -17.46 -7.51 -15.29
CA ASN A 237 -18.31 -7.10 -14.17
C ASN A 237 -17.67 -7.49 -12.82
N GLU A 238 -18.27 -7.09 -11.71
CA GLU A 238 -17.72 -7.30 -10.36
C GLU A 238 -17.37 -8.75 -10.00
N LYS A 239 -17.92 -9.74 -10.72
CA LYS A 239 -17.66 -11.18 -10.53
C LYS A 239 -16.53 -11.72 -11.41
N SER A 240 -15.93 -10.89 -12.25
CA SER A 240 -14.81 -11.29 -13.11
C SER A 240 -13.61 -11.66 -12.22
N LYS A 241 -12.96 -12.80 -12.51
CA LYS A 241 -11.80 -13.29 -11.74
C LYS A 241 -10.75 -12.20 -11.51
N ILE A 242 -10.45 -11.40 -12.53
CA ILE A 242 -9.49 -10.29 -12.47
C ILE A 242 -9.89 -9.24 -11.44
N ILE A 243 -11.16 -8.84 -11.39
CA ILE A 243 -11.65 -7.87 -10.40
C ILE A 243 -11.58 -8.48 -8.99
N VAL A 244 -11.99 -9.74 -8.85
CA VAL A 244 -11.97 -10.44 -7.56
C VAL A 244 -10.55 -10.59 -7.02
N PHE A 245 -9.58 -10.96 -7.88
CA PHE A 245 -8.17 -11.10 -7.49
C PHE A 245 -7.51 -9.74 -7.24
N ASN A 246 -7.79 -8.71 -8.04
CA ASN A 246 -7.31 -7.35 -7.76
C ASN A 246 -7.81 -6.82 -6.40
N LYS A 247 -9.06 -7.12 -6.02
CA LYS A 247 -9.57 -6.81 -4.68
C LYS A 247 -8.76 -7.53 -3.60
N GLY A 248 -8.43 -8.80 -3.81
CA GLY A 248 -7.57 -9.58 -2.91
C GLY A 248 -6.18 -8.98 -2.74
N ILE A 249 -5.52 -8.63 -3.85
CA ILE A 249 -4.22 -7.94 -3.86
C ILE A 249 -4.28 -6.66 -3.03
N MET A 250 -5.23 -5.77 -3.31
CA MET A 250 -5.37 -4.51 -2.59
C MET A 250 -5.59 -4.71 -1.08
N ILE A 251 -6.40 -5.70 -0.69
CA ILE A 251 -6.63 -6.04 0.72
C ILE A 251 -5.34 -6.54 1.37
N SER A 252 -4.59 -7.42 0.70
CA SER A 252 -3.33 -7.97 1.24
C SER A 252 -2.24 -6.91 1.39
N GLU A 253 -2.12 -5.98 0.45
CA GLU A 253 -1.14 -4.89 0.52
C GLU A 253 -1.46 -3.91 1.65
N GLU A 254 -2.74 -3.54 1.80
CA GLU A 254 -3.21 -2.73 2.94
C GLU A 254 -2.87 -3.42 4.26
N LEU A 255 -3.16 -4.72 4.37
CA LEU A 255 -2.97 -5.51 5.58
C LEU A 255 -1.49 -5.63 5.95
N ARG A 256 -0.63 -5.99 4.99
CA ARG A 256 0.81 -6.09 5.17
C ARG A 256 1.43 -4.75 5.59
N GLY A 257 1.06 -3.66 4.93
CA GLY A 257 1.51 -2.32 5.32
C GLY A 257 1.09 -1.95 6.75
N LYS A 258 -0.17 -2.24 7.11
CA LYS A 258 -0.71 -1.94 8.44
C LYS A 258 -0.05 -2.79 9.53
N VAL A 259 0.09 -4.10 9.33
CA VAL A 259 0.70 -4.99 10.32
C VAL A 259 2.17 -4.63 10.53
N GLU A 260 2.92 -4.33 9.47
CA GLU A 260 4.30 -3.84 9.59
C GLU A 260 4.37 -2.57 10.46
N LEU A 261 3.52 -1.57 10.19
CA LEU A 261 3.49 -0.32 10.96
C LEU A 261 3.14 -0.59 12.43
N ILE A 262 2.11 -1.40 12.69
CA ILE A 262 1.70 -1.78 14.05
C ILE A 262 2.85 -2.49 14.76
N ASN A 263 3.54 -3.42 14.10
CA ASN A 263 4.69 -4.11 14.66
C ASN A 263 5.84 -3.15 15.00
N GLN A 264 6.11 -2.14 14.17
CA GLN A 264 7.10 -1.10 14.49
C GLN A 264 6.69 -0.29 15.74
N ILE A 265 5.41 0.06 15.88
CA ILE A 265 4.89 0.74 17.07
C ILE A 265 5.03 -0.15 18.31
N TYR A 266 4.68 -1.43 18.18
CA TYR A 266 4.70 -2.41 19.26
C TYR A 266 6.13 -2.72 19.73
N LYS A 267 7.10 -2.89 18.83
CA LYS A 267 8.51 -3.12 19.20
C LYS A 267 9.16 -1.98 19.99
N ASN A 268 8.59 -0.78 19.91
CA ASN A 268 9.09 0.40 20.62
C ASN A 268 8.21 0.76 21.83
N SER A 269 7.28 -0.11 22.24
CA SER A 269 6.27 0.18 23.25
C SER A 269 6.74 0.08 24.71
N ASP A 270 8.02 -0.21 24.96
CA ASP A 270 8.55 -0.29 26.34
C ASP A 270 8.55 1.06 27.08
N VAL A 271 8.26 2.15 26.36
CA VAL A 271 8.12 3.50 26.90
C VAL A 271 6.75 3.78 27.54
N PHE A 272 5.75 2.91 27.33
CA PHE A 272 4.40 3.07 27.85
C PHE A 272 4.24 2.47 29.25
N LYS A 273 3.24 2.95 29.98
CA LYS A 273 2.91 2.44 31.31
C LYS A 273 2.29 1.06 31.21
N LYS A 274 2.98 0.05 31.74
CA LYS A 274 2.44 -1.32 31.87
C LYS A 274 1.68 -1.43 33.18
N THR A 275 0.45 -1.94 33.12
CA THR A 275 -0.33 -2.18 34.34
C THR A 275 0.29 -3.36 35.09
N VAL A 276 0.78 -3.12 36.31
CA VAL A 276 1.38 -4.15 37.21
C VAL A 276 0.29 -4.93 37.93
#